data_AF-A0A7Z9K774-F1
#
_entry.id   AF-A0A7Z9K774-F1
#
_cell.length_a   1.000
_cell.length_b   1.000
_cell.length_c   1.000
_cell.angle_alpha   90.00
_cell.angle_beta   90.00
_cell.angle_gamma   90.00
#
_symmetry.space_group_name_H-M   'P 1'
#
loop_
_entity.id
_entity.type
_entity.pdbx_description
1 polymer ?
#
loop_
_entity_poly.entity_id
_entity_poly.type
_entity_poly.pdbx_seq_one_letter_code
_entity_poly.pdbx_strand_id
1 'polypeptide(L)'
;ILPRTAAHLAKKYSLPYLRANLTRKREYNLNLGQFYIRELLEQFSNSYILTLAAYNAGPTRVRRWIKSNGDPREADIDPIDWIEKIPYRETSNYVQRVIENLHVYRHLIKTDNIQFNPENELRR
;
A
#
# COMPACT_ATOMS: atom_id res chain seq x y z
N ILE A 1 2.38 -11.49 3.07
CA ILE A 1 2.45 -11.32 1.59
C ILE A 1 2.09 -12.61 0.85
N LEU A 2 1.57 -12.51 -0.38
CA LEU A 2 1.22 -13.68 -1.18
C LEU A 2 2.46 -14.45 -1.67
N PRO A 3 2.41 -15.79 -1.82
CA PRO A 3 3.56 -16.60 -2.21
C PRO A 3 4.21 -16.18 -3.52
N ARG A 4 3.42 -15.78 -4.52
CA ARG A 4 3.91 -15.32 -5.83
C ARG A 4 4.75 -14.04 -5.70
N THR A 5 4.24 -13.04 -4.97
CA THR A 5 4.95 -11.78 -4.69
C THR A 5 6.21 -12.05 -3.89
N ALA A 6 6.13 -12.91 -2.89
CA ALA A 6 7.27 -13.30 -2.07
C ALA A 6 8.40 -13.95 -2.88
N ALA A 7 8.06 -14.86 -3.80
CA ALA A 7 9.03 -15.50 -4.67
C ALA A 7 9.71 -14.50 -5.61
N HIS A 8 8.95 -13.55 -6.16
CA HIS A 8 9.48 -12.48 -7.00
C HIS A 8 10.47 -11.59 -6.23
N LEU A 9 10.08 -11.11 -5.05
CA LEU A 9 10.93 -10.27 -4.19
C LEU A 9 12.18 -11.03 -3.73
N ALA A 10 12.03 -12.28 -3.30
CA ALA A 10 13.17 -13.08 -2.88
C ALA A 10 14.19 -13.27 -4.02
N LYS A 11 13.72 -13.53 -5.25
CA LYS A 11 14.59 -13.58 -6.43
C LYS A 11 15.27 -12.23 -6.70
N LYS A 12 14.51 -11.12 -6.65
CA LYS A 12 15.02 -9.78 -6.96
C LYS A 12 16.10 -9.31 -5.98
N TYR A 13 15.93 -9.63 -4.69
CA TYR A 13 16.85 -9.23 -3.63
C TYR A 13 17.86 -10.34 -3.26
N SER A 14 17.99 -11.39 -4.08
CA SER A 14 18.90 -12.51 -3.84
C SER A 14 18.74 -13.16 -2.46
N LEU A 15 17.50 -13.25 -1.97
CA LEU A 15 17.16 -13.86 -0.69
C LEU A 15 16.76 -15.33 -0.89
N PRO A 16 17.06 -16.21 0.08
CA PRO A 16 16.56 -17.58 0.05
C PRO A 16 15.03 -17.58 0.11
N TYR A 17 14.38 -18.36 -0.77
CA TYR A 17 12.93 -18.52 -0.80
C TYR A 17 12.49 -19.90 -0.36
N LEU A 18 11.71 -19.94 0.73
CA LEU A 18 10.98 -21.13 1.15
C LEU A 18 9.56 -20.72 1.52
N ARG A 19 8.57 -21.31 0.85
CA ARG A 19 7.14 -20.99 1.07
C ARG A 19 6.74 -21.13 2.54
N ALA A 20 7.28 -22.13 3.24
CA ALA A 20 7.02 -22.37 4.66
C ALA A 20 7.49 -21.21 5.57
N ASN A 21 8.54 -20.47 5.18
CA ASN A 21 9.02 -19.34 5.97
C ASN A 21 8.04 -18.17 5.98
N LEU A 22 7.12 -18.09 5.00
CA LEU A 22 6.09 -17.03 4.97
C LEU A 22 5.15 -17.09 6.17
N THR A 23 4.94 -18.27 6.76
CA THR A 23 4.08 -18.46 7.94
C THR A 23 4.87 -18.84 9.19
N ARG A 24 6.00 -19.54 9.04
CA ARG A 24 6.82 -20.02 10.17
C ARG A 24 7.83 -19.00 10.70
N LYS A 25 8.24 -18.02 9.89
CA LYS A 25 9.27 -17.03 10.26
C LYS A 25 8.70 -15.62 10.14
N ARG A 26 8.32 -15.04 11.28
CA ARG A 26 7.72 -13.69 11.36
C ARG A 26 8.62 -12.64 10.70
N GLU A 27 9.89 -12.59 11.06
CA GLU A 27 10.85 -11.61 10.53
C GLU A 27 11.00 -11.72 9.01
N TYR A 28 11.02 -12.93 8.47
CA TYR A 28 11.09 -13.16 7.03
C TYR A 28 9.87 -12.57 6.29
N ASN A 29 8.66 -12.80 6.81
CA ASN A 29 7.44 -12.24 6.24
C ASN A 29 7.41 -10.71 6.35
N LEU A 30 7.82 -10.17 7.49
CA LEU A 30 7.90 -8.72 7.73
C LEU A 30 8.90 -8.03 6.79
N ASN A 31 10.11 -8.59 6.63
CA ASN A 31 11.14 -8.00 5.79
C ASN A 31 10.71 -7.98 4.31
N LEU A 32 10.15 -9.09 3.80
CA LEU A 32 9.62 -9.11 2.44
C LEU A 32 8.41 -8.16 2.29
N GLY A 33 7.58 -8.02 3.33
CA GLY A 33 6.49 -7.05 3.36
C GLY A 33 6.99 -5.59 3.25
N GLN A 34 8.02 -5.24 4.02
CA GLN A 34 8.67 -3.93 3.97
C GLN A 34 9.28 -3.64 2.60
N PHE A 35 10.00 -4.61 2.03
CA PHE A 35 10.53 -4.48 0.67
C PHE A 35 9.42 -4.24 -0.34
N TYR A 36 8.30 -4.98 -0.22
CA TYR A 36 7.20 -4.80 -1.15
C TYR A 36 6.55 -3.43 -1.05
N ILE A 37 6.27 -2.95 0.17
CA ILE A 37 5.70 -1.62 0.38
C ILE A 37 6.63 -0.54 -0.18
N ARG A 38 7.94 -0.65 0.05
CA ARG A 38 8.92 0.31 -0.48
C ARG A 38 8.91 0.36 -2.01
N GLU A 39 8.91 -0.79 -2.68
CA GLU A 39 8.82 -0.83 -4.15
C GLU A 39 7.52 -0.20 -4.68
N LEU A 40 6.41 -0.41 -3.98
CA LEU A 40 5.13 0.18 -4.35
C LEU A 40 5.09 1.70 -4.11
N LEU A 41 5.70 2.19 -3.02
CA LEU A 41 5.86 3.62 -2.78
C LEU A 41 6.66 4.26 -3.92
N GLU A 42 7.82 3.69 -4.27
CA GLU A 42 8.64 4.15 -5.39
C GLU A 42 7.86 4.11 -6.72
N GLN A 43 7.14 3.02 -6.99
CA GLN A 43 6.37 2.82 -8.21
C GLN A 43 5.21 3.81 -8.35
N PHE A 44 4.60 4.25 -7.25
CA PHE A 44 3.45 5.15 -7.25
C PHE A 44 3.81 6.55 -6.74
N SER A 45 5.08 6.95 -6.85
CA SER A 45 5.57 8.30 -6.51
C SER A 45 5.21 8.73 -5.09
N ASN A 46 5.33 7.81 -4.13
CA ASN A 46 4.98 7.94 -2.71
C ASN A 46 3.48 8.11 -2.39
N SER A 47 2.60 7.88 -3.36
CA SER A 47 1.16 8.00 -3.10
C SER A 47 0.62 6.83 -2.27
N TYR A 48 0.16 7.15 -1.06
CA TYR A 48 -0.29 6.15 -0.10
C TYR A 48 -1.52 5.39 -0.57
N ILE A 49 -2.50 6.08 -1.16
CA ILE A 49 -3.72 5.45 -1.67
C ILE A 49 -3.38 4.41 -2.74
N LEU A 50 -2.58 4.81 -3.73
CA LEU A 50 -2.18 3.93 -4.82
C LEU A 50 -1.32 2.77 -4.33
N THR A 51 -0.38 3.04 -3.42
CA THR A 51 0.47 2.01 -2.80
C THR A 51 -0.36 0.99 -2.02
N LEU A 52 -1.28 1.42 -1.16
CA LEU A 52 -2.10 0.53 -0.34
C LEU A 52 -3.08 -0.27 -1.20
N ALA A 53 -3.72 0.36 -2.18
CA ALA A 53 -4.55 -0.32 -3.16
C ALA A 53 -3.74 -1.37 -3.93
N ALA A 54 -2.50 -1.06 -4.31
CA ALA A 54 -1.64 -1.99 -5.05
C ALA A 54 -1.11 -3.12 -4.18
N TYR A 55 -0.90 -2.87 -2.89
CA TYR A 55 -0.50 -3.91 -1.94
C TYR A 55 -1.58 -4.98 -1.78
N ASN A 56 -2.86 -4.57 -1.75
CA ASN A 56 -3.99 -5.48 -1.62
C ASN A 56 -4.43 -6.11 -2.95
N ALA A 57 -4.63 -5.30 -4.00
CA ALA A 57 -5.21 -5.75 -5.28
C ALA A 57 -4.17 -6.03 -6.38
N GLY A 58 -2.91 -5.66 -6.15
CA GLY A 58 -1.83 -5.77 -7.12
C GLY A 58 -1.68 -4.52 -8.02
N PRO A 59 -0.44 -4.13 -8.36
CA PRO A 59 -0.15 -2.89 -9.06
C PRO A 59 -0.70 -2.85 -10.50
N THR A 60 -0.86 -4.01 -11.13
CA THR A 60 -1.48 -4.10 -12.46
C THR A 60 -2.94 -3.67 -12.46
N ARG A 61 -3.69 -3.95 -11.39
CA ARG A 61 -5.10 -3.52 -11.29
C ARG A 61 -5.19 -2.03 -11.02
N VAL A 62 -4.38 -1.53 -10.09
CA VAL A 62 -4.32 -0.09 -9.77
C VAL A 62 -3.98 0.75 -11.01
N ARG A 63 -3.03 0.33 -11.84
CA ARG A 63 -2.75 1.02 -13.12
C ARG A 63 -3.94 1.06 -14.08
N ARG A 64 -4.83 0.07 -14.05
CA ARG A 64 -6.05 0.10 -14.86
C ARG A 64 -7.06 1.08 -14.26
N TRP A 65 -7.19 1.11 -12.94
CA TRP A 65 -8.08 2.05 -12.26
C TRP A 65 -7.64 3.50 -12.43
N ILE A 66 -6.34 3.77 -12.41
CA ILE A 66 -5.82 5.11 -12.76
C ILE A 66 -6.28 5.50 -14.17
N LYS A 67 -6.19 4.59 -15.14
CA LYS A 67 -6.62 4.86 -16.52
C LYS A 67 -8.14 5.07 -16.66
N SER A 68 -8.95 4.41 -15.82
CA SER A 68 -10.42 4.48 -15.92
C SER A 68 -11.04 5.57 -15.04
N ASN A 69 -10.45 5.85 -13.89
CA ASN A 69 -11.03 6.69 -12.84
C ASN A 69 -10.33 8.06 -12.73
N GLY A 70 -9.24 8.27 -13.47
CA GLY A 70 -8.31 9.38 -13.25
C GLY A 70 -7.19 9.00 -12.28
N ASP A 71 -6.16 9.84 -12.21
CA ASP A 71 -5.04 9.66 -11.28
C ASP A 71 -5.30 10.49 -10.01
N PRO A 72 -5.43 9.87 -8.82
CA PRO A 72 -5.77 10.57 -7.58
C PRO A 72 -4.65 11.48 -7.05
N ARG A 73 -3.50 11.51 -7.75
CA ARG A 73 -2.40 12.44 -7.48
C ARG A 73 -2.60 13.79 -8.16
N GLU A 74 -3.48 13.86 -9.16
CA GLU A 74 -3.81 15.10 -9.87
C GLU A 74 -4.82 15.92 -9.06
N ALA A 75 -4.74 17.25 -9.15
CA ALA A 75 -5.50 18.14 -8.29
C ALA A 75 -7.03 18.09 -8.52
N ASP A 76 -7.45 17.68 -9.71
CA ASP A 76 -8.84 17.58 -10.17
C ASP A 76 -9.53 16.26 -9.80
N ILE A 77 -8.79 15.29 -9.28
CA ILE A 77 -9.32 14.00 -8.84
C ILE A 77 -9.40 13.98 -7.32
N ASP A 78 -10.62 13.90 -6.78
CA ASP A 78 -10.81 13.71 -5.35
C ASP A 78 -10.34 12.30 -4.92
N PRO A 79 -9.40 12.20 -3.97
CA PRO A 79 -8.87 10.90 -3.56
C PRO A 79 -9.89 9.99 -2.86
N ILE A 80 -10.87 10.55 -2.16
CA ILE A 80 -11.96 9.81 -1.50
C ILE A 80 -12.87 9.21 -2.56
N ASP A 81 -13.31 10.02 -3.53
CA ASP A 81 -14.10 9.52 -4.66
C ASP A 81 -13.35 8.45 -5.46
N TRP A 82 -12.03 8.61 -5.61
CA TRP A 82 -11.21 7.62 -6.29
C TRP A 82 -11.20 6.27 -5.55
N ILE A 83 -11.10 6.29 -4.21
CA ILE A 83 -11.18 5.08 -3.36
C ILE A 83 -12.56 4.41 -3.50
N GLU A 84 -13.64 5.19 -3.49
CA GLU A 84 -15.01 4.67 -3.63
C GLU A 84 -15.28 4.08 -5.03
N LYS A 85 -14.57 4.57 -6.07
CA LYS A 85 -14.61 4.00 -7.43
C LYS A 85 -13.79 2.71 -7.59
N ILE A 86 -13.10 2.21 -6.57
CA ILE A 86 -12.39 0.93 -6.63
C ILE A 86 -13.42 -0.21 -6.76
N PRO A 87 -13.38 -1.04 -7.82
CA PRO A 87 -14.43 -2.05 -8.08
C PRO A 87 -14.50 -3.19 -7.05
N TYR A 88 -13.50 -3.32 -6.18
CA TYR A 88 -13.40 -4.37 -5.19
C TYR A 88 -13.64 -3.77 -3.81
N ARG A 89 -14.80 -4.06 -3.22
CA ARG A 89 -15.18 -3.56 -1.88
C ARG A 89 -14.19 -3.96 -0.79
N GLU A 90 -13.57 -5.14 -0.93
CA GLU A 90 -12.49 -5.55 -0.03
C GLU A 90 -11.30 -4.58 -0.08
N THR A 91 -10.91 -4.17 -1.29
CA THR A 91 -9.77 -3.27 -1.49
C THR A 91 -10.08 -1.85 -1.04
N SER A 92 -11.26 -1.30 -1.33
CA SER A 92 -11.64 0.04 -0.84
C SER A 92 -11.66 0.07 0.69
N ASN A 93 -12.32 -0.91 1.32
CA ASN A 93 -12.35 -1.05 2.78
C ASN A 93 -10.95 -1.25 3.37
N TYR A 94 -10.06 -2.00 2.70
CA TYR A 94 -8.69 -2.19 3.14
C TYR A 94 -7.92 -0.86 3.16
N VAL A 95 -8.01 -0.08 2.08
CA VAL A 95 -7.33 1.22 1.99
C VAL A 95 -7.79 2.14 3.12
N GLN A 96 -9.11 2.28 3.31
CA GLN A 96 -9.69 3.11 4.38
C GLN A 96 -9.18 2.70 5.77
N ARG A 97 -9.25 1.40 6.09
CA ARG A 97 -8.82 0.86 7.40
C ARG A 97 -7.33 1.03 7.66
N VAL A 98 -6.49 0.90 6.63
CA VAL A 98 -5.03 1.04 6.83
C VAL A 98 -4.64 2.50 7.05
N ILE A 99 -5.27 3.44 6.32
CA ILE A 99 -5.04 4.87 6.52
C ILE A 99 -5.50 5.29 7.92
N GLU A 100 -6.69 4.88 8.34
CA GLU A 100 -7.20 5.11 9.71
C GLU A 100 -6.20 4.60 10.77
N ASN A 101 -5.73 3.36 10.64
CA ASN A 101 -4.78 2.78 11.59
C ASN A 101 -3.40 3.44 11.54
N LEU A 102 -2.93 3.90 10.38
CA LEU A 102 -1.65 4.59 10.26
C LEU A 102 -1.60 5.83 11.18
N HIS A 103 -2.72 6.55 11.28
CA HIS A 103 -2.84 7.68 12.20
C HIS A 103 -2.73 7.26 13.67
N VAL A 104 -3.43 6.20 14.05
CA VAL A 104 -3.35 5.63 15.41
C VAL A 104 -1.91 5.23 15.75
N TYR A 105 -1.22 4.54 14.83
CA TYR A 105 0.17 4.13 15.05
C TYR A 105 1.14 5.30 15.16
N ARG A 106 1.00 6.35 14.33
CA ARG A 106 1.85 7.55 14.43
C ARG A 106 1.67 8.25 15.78
N HIS A 107 0.43 8.34 16.28
CA HIS A 107 0.14 8.90 17.60
C HIS A 107 0.79 8.07 18.72
N LEU A 108 0.64 6.74 18.68
CA LEU A 108 1.19 5.84 19.70
C LEU A 108 2.73 5.83 19.73
N ILE A 109 3.39 6.00 18.58
CA ILE A 109 4.85 5.94 18.45
C ILE A 109 5.52 7.28 18.84
N LYS A 110 4.77 8.29 19.33
CA LYS A 110 5.28 9.62 19.71
C LYS A 110 6.16 10.25 18.63
N THR A 111 5.75 10.15 17.37
CA THR A 111 6.35 11.00 16.33
C THR A 111 5.77 12.40 16.54
N ASP A 112 6.52 13.24 17.25
CA ASP A 112 6.11 14.58 17.71
C ASP A 112 5.40 15.43 16.64
N ASN A 113 4.34 16.12 17.06
CA ASN A 113 3.69 17.27 16.39
C ASN A 113 3.35 17.15 14.89
N ILE A 114 2.99 15.97 14.37
CA ILE A 114 2.34 15.91 13.05
C ILE A 114 0.90 16.42 13.21
N GLN A 115 0.68 17.68 12.82
CA GLN A 115 -0.66 18.26 12.74
C GLN A 115 -1.51 17.40 11.78
N PHE A 116 -2.57 16.81 12.32
CA PHE A 116 -3.47 15.93 11.59
C PHE A 116 -4.12 16.68 10.44
N ASN A 117 -3.84 16.25 9.21
CA ASN A 117 -4.59 16.66 8.03
C ASN A 117 -4.78 15.43 7.10
N PRO A 118 -5.93 14.75 7.19
CA PRO A 118 -6.25 13.59 6.36
C PRO A 118 -6.18 13.88 4.87
N GLU A 119 -6.65 15.05 4.45
CA GLU A 119 -6.65 15.44 3.04
C GLU A 119 -5.22 15.53 2.50
N ASN A 120 -4.29 16.08 3.29
CA ASN A 120 -2.89 16.16 2.91
C ASN A 120 -2.23 14.79 2.80
N GLU A 121 -2.57 13.83 3.66
CA GLU A 121 -2.03 12.46 3.58
C GLU A 121 -2.63 11.67 2.41
N LEU A 122 -3.89 11.94 2.06
CA LEU A 122 -4.56 11.35 0.91
C LEU A 122 -4.03 11.92 -0.42
N ARG A 123 -3.55 13.17 -0.41
CA ARG A 123 -2.97 13.85 -1.58
C ARG A 123 -1.45 13.67 -1.72
N ARG A 124 -0.81 12.90 -0.83
CA ARG A 124 0.61 12.51 -0.99
C ARG A 124 0.82 11.54 -2.15
#